data_AF-A0A8H7N9X4-F1
#
_entry.id   AF-A0A8H7N9X4-F1
#
_cell.length_a   1.000
_cell.length_b   1.000
_cell.length_c   1.000
_cell.angle_alpha   90.00
_cell.angle_beta   90.00
_cell.angle_gamma   90.00
#
_symmetry.space_group_name_H-M   'P 1'
#
loop_
_entity.id
_entity.type
_entity.pdbx_description
1 polymer ?
#
loop_
_entity_poly.entity_id
_entity_poly.type
_entity_poly.pdbx_seq_one_letter_code
_entity_poly.pdbx_strand_id
1 'polypeptide(L)'
;MVGLGPRPPPSRKGSKAEFPKDLLDQIKYIEELFTVETPKLKEISDHFVNELAKGLSVGGSIPMNPTWVMSYPDGYETGTFLALDMGGTNLRVCEITLTDQKSEFDIIQSKYRMPDELKTGSSEELWEYIADCLHQFVETHHGDCSKLDSIPLGFTFSYPATQNYIDEGILQRWTKGFDISGVEGQNVVPMFEAALAKRGVPIKLTALINDTTGTLIASAYTDTKMKIGCIFGTGCNAAYMENVGSIPKLAHMNLPPDTPMAINCEWGAFDNEHKVLPRTPYDLIIDRDSPRPGQQAFEKMIAGLYLGEIFRLVLVDLHDNKISTSLKAKTLPPSEGLTAWMLHSCRPLKRTHSRIFRRRMTVSSQGSTSSVLSRSLNSSADLLS
;
A
#
# COMPACT_ATOMS: atom_id res chain seq x y z
N MET A 1 -33.49 -16.18 8.88
CA MET A 1 -32.64 -17.24 9.45
C MET A 1 -31.60 -16.57 10.33
N VAL A 2 -31.66 -16.78 11.65
CA VAL A 2 -30.56 -16.38 12.53
C VAL A 2 -29.50 -17.48 12.36
N GLY A 3 -28.31 -17.13 11.87
CA GLY A 3 -27.23 -18.10 11.58
C GLY A 3 -26.66 -18.76 12.84
N LEU A 4 -25.34 -18.73 13.02
CA LEU A 4 -24.66 -19.35 14.18
C LEU A 4 -24.80 -18.58 15.51
N GLY A 5 -25.75 -17.64 15.58
CA GLY A 5 -25.93 -16.75 16.72
C GLY A 5 -24.92 -15.58 16.77
N PRO A 6 -24.98 -14.75 17.83
CA PRO A 6 -24.19 -13.53 17.93
C PRO A 6 -22.75 -13.74 18.44
N ARG A 7 -22.43 -14.93 18.95
CA ARG A 7 -21.09 -15.25 19.45
C ARG A 7 -20.20 -15.78 18.33
N PRO A 8 -18.88 -15.50 18.36
CA PRO A 8 -17.95 -16.15 17.45
C PRO A 8 -18.08 -17.67 17.56
N PRO A 9 -18.19 -18.39 16.43
CA PRO A 9 -18.25 -19.84 16.47
C PRO A 9 -16.95 -20.41 17.05
N PRO A 10 -17.00 -21.52 17.80
CA PRO A 10 -15.80 -22.17 18.27
C PRO A 10 -14.94 -22.63 17.09
N SER A 11 -13.62 -22.70 17.29
CA SER A 11 -12.72 -23.28 16.30
C SER A 11 -13.13 -24.73 15.99
N ARG A 12 -13.11 -25.10 14.71
CA ARG A 12 -13.37 -26.48 14.29
C ARG A 12 -12.34 -27.43 14.92
N LYS A 13 -12.76 -28.66 15.24
CA LYS A 13 -11.86 -29.69 15.81
C LYS A 13 -10.67 -30.05 14.90
N GLY A 14 -10.82 -29.92 13.58
CA GLY A 14 -9.72 -30.07 12.62
C GLY A 14 -9.17 -31.51 12.47
N SER A 15 -9.99 -32.54 12.69
CA SER A 15 -9.56 -33.94 12.53
C SER A 15 -9.12 -34.23 11.08
N LYS A 16 -7.95 -34.88 10.92
CA LYS A 16 -7.41 -35.36 9.63
C LYS A 16 -7.59 -36.87 9.44
N ALA A 17 -8.36 -37.54 10.31
CA ALA A 17 -8.45 -39.02 10.36
C ALA A 17 -8.99 -39.67 9.08
N GLU A 18 -9.82 -38.95 8.32
CA GLU A 18 -10.44 -39.45 7.09
C GLU A 18 -9.63 -39.12 5.82
N PHE A 19 -8.48 -38.44 5.96
CA PHE A 19 -7.73 -37.98 4.79
C PHE A 19 -6.88 -39.14 4.21
N PRO A 20 -6.89 -39.33 2.88
CA PRO A 20 -5.99 -40.25 2.21
C PRO A 20 -4.52 -39.97 2.55
N LYS A 21 -3.69 -41.01 2.61
CA LYS A 21 -2.27 -40.90 3.02
C LYS A 21 -1.47 -39.98 2.09
N ASP A 22 -1.70 -40.08 0.80
CA ASP A 22 -1.08 -39.26 -0.24
C ASP A 22 -1.40 -37.77 -0.05
N LEU A 23 -2.64 -37.44 0.34
CA LEU A 23 -3.02 -36.07 0.72
C LEU A 23 -2.37 -35.62 2.03
N LEU A 24 -2.26 -36.51 3.03
CA LEU A 24 -1.56 -36.20 4.29
C LEU A 24 -0.07 -35.89 4.07
N ASP A 25 0.59 -36.63 3.18
CA ASP A 25 1.99 -36.40 2.81
C ASP A 25 2.16 -35.02 2.14
N GLN A 26 1.22 -34.60 1.27
CA GLN A 26 1.22 -33.26 0.68
C GLN A 26 0.96 -32.15 1.69
N ILE A 27 0.01 -32.37 2.62
CA ILE A 27 -0.25 -31.41 3.70
C ILE A 27 1.01 -31.22 4.55
N LYS A 28 1.69 -32.32 4.91
CA LYS A 28 2.93 -32.26 5.68
C LYS A 28 4.02 -31.49 4.94
N TYR A 29 4.19 -31.73 3.64
CA TYR A 29 5.14 -30.98 2.82
C TYR A 29 4.83 -29.48 2.79
N ILE A 30 3.56 -29.10 2.63
CA ILE A 30 3.12 -27.69 2.65
C ILE A 30 3.32 -27.08 4.04
N GLU A 31 3.03 -27.83 5.11
CA GLU A 31 3.30 -27.41 6.50
C GLU A 31 4.79 -27.13 6.70
N GLU A 32 5.69 -28.03 6.27
CA GLU A 32 7.14 -27.84 6.33
C GLU A 32 7.61 -26.64 5.50
N LEU A 33 7.01 -26.41 4.33
CA LEU A 33 7.37 -25.32 3.43
C LEU A 33 7.02 -23.93 3.98
N PHE A 34 5.89 -23.79 4.68
CA PHE A 34 5.40 -22.50 5.18
C PHE A 34 5.60 -22.28 6.68
N THR A 35 6.06 -23.29 7.43
CA THR A 35 6.39 -23.12 8.85
C THR A 35 7.69 -22.35 8.99
N VAL A 36 7.66 -21.24 9.73
CA VAL A 36 8.86 -20.48 10.09
C VAL A 36 9.20 -20.78 11.54
N GLU A 37 10.27 -21.55 11.77
CA GLU A 37 10.68 -21.94 13.11
C GLU A 37 11.29 -20.77 13.91
N THR A 38 11.24 -20.87 15.24
CA THR A 38 11.80 -19.86 16.14
C THR A 38 13.26 -19.48 15.85
N PRO A 39 14.20 -20.42 15.56
CA PRO A 39 15.56 -20.04 15.19
C PRO A 39 15.61 -19.19 13.92
N LYS A 40 14.77 -19.51 12.94
CA LYS A 40 14.69 -18.75 11.69
C LYS A 40 14.12 -17.34 11.91
N LEU A 41 13.12 -17.19 12.78
CA LEU A 41 12.59 -15.88 13.16
C LEU A 41 13.65 -14.98 13.83
N LYS A 42 14.52 -15.56 14.66
CA LYS A 42 15.66 -14.83 15.26
C LYS A 42 16.66 -14.37 14.21
N GLU A 43 17.06 -15.27 13.31
CA GLU A 43 17.95 -14.92 12.19
C GLU A 43 17.39 -13.77 11.35
N ILE A 44 16.08 -13.83 11.00
CA ILE A 44 15.41 -12.76 10.26
C ILE A 44 15.43 -11.46 11.05
N SER A 45 15.12 -11.51 12.35
CA SER A 45 15.08 -10.32 13.22
C SER A 45 16.46 -9.66 13.35
N ASP A 46 17.51 -10.44 13.55
CA ASP A 46 18.89 -9.94 13.67
C ASP A 46 19.33 -9.27 12.36
N HIS A 47 19.05 -9.89 11.20
CA HIS A 47 19.31 -9.29 9.90
C HIS A 47 18.46 -8.05 9.64
N PHE A 48 17.21 -8.04 10.09
CA PHE A 48 16.31 -6.89 9.99
C PHE A 48 16.88 -5.67 10.73
N VAL A 49 17.30 -5.85 11.99
CA VAL A 49 17.92 -4.78 12.79
C VAL A 49 19.16 -4.22 12.10
N ASN A 50 20.00 -5.08 11.51
CA ASN A 50 21.17 -4.65 10.78
C ASN A 50 20.81 -3.83 9.53
N GLU A 51 19.81 -4.24 8.75
CA GLU A 51 19.38 -3.48 7.57
C GLU A 51 18.67 -2.16 7.94
N LEU A 52 17.99 -2.07 9.09
CA LEU A 52 17.48 -0.80 9.62
C LEU A 52 18.64 0.17 9.93
N ALA A 53 19.65 -0.28 10.68
CA ALA A 53 20.83 0.53 11.02
C ALA A 53 21.59 0.99 9.76
N LYS A 54 21.68 0.11 8.76
CA LYS A 54 22.26 0.43 7.45
C LYS A 54 21.43 1.48 6.69
N GLY A 55 20.10 1.37 6.70
CA GLY A 55 19.20 2.37 6.10
C GLY A 55 19.32 3.78 6.72
N LEU A 56 19.66 3.86 8.02
CA LEU A 56 19.92 5.12 8.72
C LEU A 56 21.30 5.74 8.41
N SER A 57 22.25 4.96 7.90
CA SER A 57 23.64 5.40 7.70
C SER A 57 23.93 5.82 6.26
N VAL A 58 24.29 4.88 5.39
CA VAL A 58 24.68 5.16 3.99
C VAL A 58 23.57 4.78 2.99
N GLY A 59 22.43 4.32 3.50
CA GLY A 59 21.35 3.74 2.71
C GLY A 59 21.44 2.22 2.64
N GLY A 60 20.32 1.59 2.31
CA GLY A 60 20.18 0.14 2.25
C GLY A 60 18.95 -0.26 1.45
N SER A 61 18.57 -1.54 1.52
CA SER A 61 17.31 -2.00 0.93
C SER A 61 16.10 -1.36 1.62
N ILE A 62 16.20 -1.13 2.94
CA ILE A 62 15.22 -0.38 3.73
C ILE A 62 15.56 1.13 3.69
N PRO A 63 14.66 2.00 3.19
CA PRO A 63 14.92 3.44 3.06
C PRO A 63 15.14 4.20 4.36
N MET A 64 14.39 3.90 5.43
CA MET A 64 14.47 4.58 6.74
C MET A 64 14.34 6.11 6.66
N ASN A 65 13.28 6.60 6.00
CA ASN A 65 13.10 8.01 5.67
C ASN A 65 12.82 8.87 6.92
N PRO A 66 13.62 9.91 7.21
CA PRO A 66 13.30 10.90 8.24
C PRO A 66 12.04 11.68 7.86
N THR A 67 11.10 11.83 8.80
CA THR A 67 9.80 12.43 8.49
C THR A 67 9.66 13.87 8.98
N TRP A 68 10.69 14.40 9.67
CA TRP A 68 10.69 15.74 10.28
C TRP A 68 9.62 15.95 11.38
N VAL A 69 9.04 14.86 11.89
CA VAL A 69 8.25 14.90 13.13
C VAL A 69 9.20 14.63 14.29
N MET A 70 9.48 15.66 15.09
CA MET A 70 10.62 15.67 16.02
C MET A 70 10.22 15.56 17.49
N SER A 71 8.97 15.20 17.77
CA SER A 71 8.47 14.97 19.12
C SER A 71 7.28 14.01 19.10
N TYR A 72 7.05 13.36 20.23
CA TYR A 72 5.76 12.73 20.49
C TYR A 72 4.77 13.78 21.00
N PRO A 73 3.47 13.60 20.72
CA PRO A 73 2.44 14.34 21.42
C PRO A 73 2.38 13.93 22.89
N ASP A 74 1.95 14.84 23.76
CA ASP A 74 1.75 14.57 25.19
C ASP A 74 0.27 14.34 25.57
N GLY A 75 -0.64 14.57 24.61
CA GLY A 75 -2.07 14.41 24.75
C GLY A 75 -2.78 15.66 25.26
N TYR A 76 -2.08 16.78 25.46
CA TYR A 76 -2.66 18.06 25.91
C TYR A 76 -2.70 19.10 24.78
N GLU A 77 -2.32 18.72 23.56
CA GLU A 77 -2.48 19.57 22.38
C GLU A 77 -3.97 19.95 22.21
N THR A 78 -4.22 21.20 21.84
CA THR A 78 -5.58 21.72 21.62
C THR A 78 -5.66 22.43 20.27
N GLY A 79 -6.89 22.57 19.74
CA GLY A 79 -7.17 23.33 18.53
C GLY A 79 -7.78 22.49 17.42
N THR A 80 -8.09 23.16 16.31
CA THR A 80 -8.77 22.55 15.16
C THR A 80 -7.81 22.45 13.97
N PHE A 81 -7.72 21.26 13.40
CA PHE A 81 -6.80 20.91 12.32
C PHE A 81 -7.52 20.14 11.23
N LEU A 82 -7.12 20.34 9.98
CA LEU A 82 -7.56 19.51 8.87
C LEU A 82 -6.54 18.39 8.59
N ALA A 83 -7.05 17.21 8.25
CA ALA A 83 -6.27 16.13 7.69
C ALA A 83 -6.81 15.74 6.33
N LEU A 84 -5.92 15.67 5.34
CA LEU A 84 -6.22 15.20 4.00
C LEU A 84 -5.56 13.83 3.78
N ASP A 85 -6.35 12.81 3.45
CA ASP A 85 -5.86 11.46 3.11
C ASP A 85 -6.19 11.17 1.64
N MET A 86 -5.16 11.14 0.79
CA MET A 86 -5.27 10.84 -0.63
C MET A 86 -4.96 9.36 -0.90
N GLY A 87 -6.01 8.54 -0.84
CA GLY A 87 -5.96 7.14 -1.22
C GLY A 87 -6.06 6.90 -2.73
N GLY A 88 -5.94 5.62 -3.13
CA GLY A 88 -6.06 5.19 -4.54
C GLY A 88 -7.48 5.23 -5.13
N THR A 89 -8.50 5.34 -4.27
CA THR A 89 -9.92 5.22 -4.66
C THR A 89 -10.77 6.36 -4.13
N ASN A 90 -10.44 6.85 -2.93
CA ASN A 90 -11.16 7.94 -2.29
C ASN A 90 -10.15 8.92 -1.71
N LEU A 91 -10.52 10.20 -1.76
CA LEU A 91 -9.98 11.26 -0.96
C LEU A 91 -10.81 11.37 0.31
N ARG A 92 -10.17 11.59 1.46
CA ARG A 92 -10.85 11.85 2.72
C ARG A 92 -10.36 13.15 3.30
N VAL A 93 -11.31 13.99 3.68
CA VAL A 93 -11.06 15.22 4.43
C VAL A 93 -11.62 14.99 5.82
N CYS A 94 -10.78 15.23 6.83
CA CYS A 94 -11.18 15.20 8.23
C CYS A 94 -10.89 16.55 8.86
N GLU A 95 -11.80 17.05 9.67
CA GLU A 95 -11.52 18.07 10.67
C GLU A 95 -11.42 17.39 12.02
N ILE A 96 -10.31 17.65 12.71
CA ILE A 96 -10.01 17.12 14.02
C ILE A 96 -9.96 18.30 14.98
N THR A 97 -10.80 18.26 16.01
CA THR A 97 -10.75 19.22 17.11
C THR A 97 -10.19 18.51 18.33
N LEU A 98 -8.97 18.89 18.72
CA LEU A 98 -8.34 18.44 19.95
C LEU A 98 -8.88 19.28 21.10
N THR A 99 -9.52 18.64 22.08
CA THR A 99 -10.24 19.32 23.16
C THR A 99 -9.30 19.69 24.30
N ASP A 100 -9.81 20.40 25.31
CA ASP A 100 -9.06 20.70 26.53
C ASP A 100 -8.84 19.47 27.43
N GLN A 101 -9.55 18.36 27.15
CA GLN A 101 -9.41 17.11 27.86
C GLN A 101 -8.29 16.27 27.25
N LYS A 102 -7.46 15.69 28.13
CA LYS A 102 -6.28 14.93 27.71
C LYS A 102 -6.67 13.78 26.78
N SER A 103 -6.03 13.72 25.62
CA SER A 103 -6.14 12.64 24.63
C SER A 103 -7.54 12.52 24.02
N GLU A 104 -8.41 13.49 24.23
CA GLU A 104 -9.76 13.55 23.65
C GLU A 104 -9.74 14.38 22.37
N PHE A 105 -10.59 13.99 21.41
CA PHE A 105 -10.71 14.66 20.13
C PHE A 105 -12.06 14.34 19.48
N ASP A 106 -12.59 15.31 18.74
CA ASP A 106 -13.75 15.15 17.88
C ASP A 106 -13.33 15.09 16.41
N ILE A 107 -14.05 14.31 15.60
CA ILE A 107 -13.80 14.20 14.16
C ILE A 107 -15.07 14.43 13.35
N ILE A 108 -14.98 15.34 12.39
CA ILE A 108 -15.92 15.47 11.28
C ILE A 108 -15.19 14.99 10.02
N GLN A 109 -15.80 14.16 9.19
CA GLN A 109 -15.15 13.65 7.99
C GLN A 109 -16.10 13.57 6.79
N SER A 110 -15.55 13.81 5.61
CA SER A 110 -16.19 13.56 4.32
C SER A 110 -15.29 12.71 3.43
N LYS A 111 -15.92 11.88 2.60
CA LYS A 111 -15.22 11.01 1.63
C LYS A 111 -15.66 11.39 0.23
N TYR A 112 -14.70 11.65 -0.63
CA TYR A 112 -14.89 12.00 -2.03
C TYR A 112 -14.30 10.89 -2.88
N ARG A 113 -15.08 10.35 -3.82
CA ARG A 113 -14.58 9.30 -4.72
C ARG A 113 -13.67 9.93 -5.75
N MET A 114 -12.44 9.47 -5.83
CA MET A 114 -11.52 9.89 -6.90
C MET A 114 -12.04 9.40 -8.25
N PRO A 115 -12.33 10.29 -9.21
CA PRO A 115 -12.60 9.90 -10.60
C PRO A 115 -11.42 9.10 -11.16
N ASP A 116 -11.72 8.05 -11.92
CA ASP A 116 -10.66 7.18 -12.44
C ASP A 116 -9.84 7.89 -13.53
N GLU A 117 -10.44 8.87 -14.21
CA GLU A 117 -9.82 9.70 -15.25
C GLU A 117 -8.69 10.59 -14.69
N LEU A 118 -8.82 11.06 -13.44
CA LEU A 118 -7.80 11.88 -12.78
C LEU A 118 -6.49 11.14 -12.55
N LYS A 119 -6.53 9.79 -12.47
CA LYS A 119 -5.31 8.99 -12.24
C LYS A 119 -4.34 9.06 -13.41
N THR A 120 -4.83 9.40 -14.60
CA THR A 120 -4.04 9.53 -15.84
C THR A 120 -4.25 10.89 -16.50
N GLY A 121 -4.80 11.85 -15.74
CA GLY A 121 -5.05 13.21 -16.21
C GLY A 121 -3.81 14.10 -16.07
N SER A 122 -4.04 15.40 -16.06
CA SER A 122 -3.01 16.42 -15.79
C SER A 122 -2.79 16.65 -14.29
N SER A 123 -1.64 17.24 -13.97
CA SER A 123 -1.32 17.67 -12.59
C SER A 123 -2.35 18.69 -12.09
N GLU A 124 -2.69 19.65 -12.94
CA GLU A 124 -3.65 20.72 -12.65
C GLU A 124 -5.04 20.16 -12.30
N GLU A 125 -5.56 19.22 -13.09
CA GLU A 125 -6.86 18.59 -12.83
C GLU A 125 -6.90 17.86 -11.48
N LEU A 126 -5.81 17.20 -11.09
CA LEU A 126 -5.70 16.54 -9.80
C LEU A 126 -5.78 17.56 -8.65
N TRP A 127 -4.94 18.60 -8.69
CA TRP A 127 -4.87 19.56 -7.59
C TRP A 127 -6.11 20.45 -7.51
N GLU A 128 -6.70 20.83 -8.65
CA GLU A 128 -7.99 21.54 -8.69
C GLU A 128 -9.12 20.70 -8.10
N TYR A 129 -9.19 19.40 -8.41
CA TYR A 129 -10.19 18.51 -7.83
C TYR A 129 -10.04 18.39 -6.30
N ILE A 130 -8.80 18.27 -5.81
CA ILE A 130 -8.53 18.22 -4.36
C ILE A 130 -8.94 19.54 -3.70
N ALA A 131 -8.59 20.68 -4.31
CA ALA A 131 -8.98 21.99 -3.82
C ALA A 131 -10.50 22.19 -3.80
N ASP A 132 -11.23 21.69 -4.81
CA ASP A 132 -12.69 21.70 -4.86
C ASP A 132 -13.30 20.86 -3.73
N CYS A 133 -12.74 19.69 -3.43
CA CYS A 133 -13.18 18.86 -2.30
C CYS A 133 -12.97 19.55 -0.96
N LEU A 134 -11.82 20.21 -0.77
CA LEU A 134 -11.52 20.97 0.45
C LEU A 134 -12.42 22.21 0.58
N HIS A 135 -12.61 22.96 -0.50
CA HIS A 135 -13.56 24.08 -0.53
C HIS A 135 -14.95 23.62 -0.12
N GLN A 136 -15.48 22.56 -0.75
CA GLN A 136 -16.79 22.01 -0.44
C GLN A 136 -16.90 21.58 1.03
N PHE A 137 -15.86 20.94 1.57
CA PHE A 137 -15.83 20.52 2.97
C PHE A 137 -15.92 21.72 3.92
N VAL A 138 -15.03 22.71 3.73
CA VAL A 138 -14.98 23.92 4.57
C VAL A 138 -16.28 24.71 4.46
N GLU A 139 -16.80 24.89 3.24
CA GLU A 139 -18.06 25.60 3.00
C GLU A 139 -19.25 24.92 3.68
N THR A 140 -19.31 23.58 3.63
CA THR A 140 -20.41 22.81 4.25
C THR A 140 -20.41 22.93 5.78
N HIS A 141 -19.24 22.97 6.40
CA HIS A 141 -19.12 22.90 7.87
C HIS A 141 -18.93 24.26 8.55
N HIS A 142 -18.36 25.25 7.85
CA HIS A 142 -18.02 26.58 8.40
C HIS A 142 -18.66 27.75 7.63
N GLY A 143 -19.28 27.49 6.47
CA GLY A 143 -19.89 28.52 5.64
C GLY A 143 -18.88 29.30 4.80
N ASP A 144 -18.97 30.63 4.80
CA ASP A 144 -18.18 31.47 3.91
C ASP A 144 -16.67 31.41 4.23
N CYS A 145 -15.91 30.74 3.36
CA CYS A 145 -14.47 30.56 3.45
C CYS A 145 -13.69 31.88 3.61
N SER A 146 -14.19 32.99 3.05
CA SER A 146 -13.50 34.30 3.12
C SER A 146 -13.47 34.92 4.52
N LYS A 147 -14.28 34.40 5.45
CA LYS A 147 -14.42 34.90 6.83
C LYS A 147 -13.64 34.08 7.86
N LEU A 148 -12.99 33.01 7.44
CA LEU A 148 -12.26 32.11 8.32
C LEU A 148 -10.78 32.50 8.35
N ASP A 149 -10.17 32.34 9.53
CA ASP A 149 -8.73 32.33 9.65
C ASP A 149 -8.15 31.07 8.99
N SER A 150 -6.86 31.13 8.65
CA SER A 150 -6.19 30.01 8.00
C SER A 150 -6.18 28.76 8.90
N ILE A 151 -6.75 27.66 8.41
CA ILE A 151 -6.79 26.37 9.12
C ILE A 151 -5.53 25.55 8.76
N PRO A 152 -4.75 25.07 9.74
CA PRO A 152 -3.62 24.20 9.47
C PRO A 152 -4.06 22.84 8.91
N LEU A 153 -3.37 22.35 7.87
CA LEU A 153 -3.65 21.05 7.24
C LEU A 153 -2.43 20.14 7.23
N GLY A 154 -2.62 18.92 7.73
CA GLY A 154 -1.72 17.79 7.53
C GLY A 154 -2.15 16.97 6.32
N PHE A 155 -1.29 16.84 5.32
CA PHE A 155 -1.55 16.06 4.11
C PHE A 155 -0.88 14.69 4.21
N THR A 156 -1.68 13.65 4.41
CA THR A 156 -1.27 12.26 4.28
C THR A 156 -1.13 11.90 2.80
N PHE A 157 0.08 11.99 2.29
CA PHE A 157 0.45 11.70 0.91
C PHE A 157 1.19 10.36 0.85
N SER A 158 0.43 9.26 0.89
CA SER A 158 0.97 7.89 0.91
C SER A 158 1.46 7.41 -0.45
N TYR A 159 2.39 8.15 -1.04
CA TYR A 159 3.18 7.79 -2.22
C TYR A 159 4.66 7.90 -1.86
N PRO A 160 5.56 7.16 -2.54
CA PRO A 160 6.99 7.31 -2.33
C PRO A 160 7.41 8.77 -2.57
N ALA A 161 7.79 9.46 -1.50
CA ALA A 161 8.23 10.85 -1.53
C ALA A 161 9.48 11.01 -0.67
N THR A 162 10.33 11.96 -1.05
CA THR A 162 11.45 12.42 -0.22
C THR A 162 11.15 13.83 0.25
N GLN A 163 11.66 14.18 1.42
CA GLN A 163 11.39 15.48 2.02
C GLN A 163 12.59 15.95 2.83
N ASN A 164 13.00 17.21 2.64
CA ASN A 164 14.03 17.87 3.45
C ASN A 164 13.42 18.65 4.63
N TYR A 165 12.11 18.88 4.59
CA TYR A 165 11.33 19.56 5.62
C TYR A 165 9.97 18.86 5.79
N ILE A 166 9.25 19.14 6.89
CA ILE A 166 7.96 18.50 7.15
C ILE A 166 6.87 18.93 6.17
N ASP A 167 6.98 20.13 5.59
CA ASP A 167 6.07 20.78 4.65
C ASP A 167 6.58 20.70 3.21
N GLU A 168 7.40 19.69 2.90
CA GLU A 168 7.88 19.39 1.55
C GLU A 168 7.53 17.94 1.18
N GLY A 169 7.19 17.69 -0.08
CA GLY A 169 7.06 16.34 -0.60
C GLY A 169 7.48 16.25 -2.05
N ILE A 170 8.70 15.80 -2.30
CA ILE A 170 9.19 15.53 -3.65
C ILE A 170 8.76 14.13 -4.04
N LEU A 171 7.75 14.02 -4.90
CA LEU A 171 7.23 12.74 -5.37
C LEU A 171 8.33 11.99 -6.12
N GLN A 172 8.66 10.78 -5.68
CA GLN A 172 9.67 9.96 -6.36
C GLN A 172 9.07 9.20 -7.54
N ARG A 173 7.88 8.64 -7.34
CA ARG A 173 7.14 7.90 -8.35
C ARG A 173 5.70 7.70 -7.94
N TRP A 174 4.80 7.63 -8.92
CA TRP A 174 3.43 7.23 -8.69
C TRP A 174 3.31 5.74 -8.37
N THR A 175 2.26 5.43 -7.61
CA THR A 175 1.82 4.08 -7.27
C THR A 175 0.29 4.04 -7.30
N LYS A 176 -0.33 2.91 -6.92
CA LYS A 176 -1.79 2.78 -6.78
C LYS A 176 -2.58 3.09 -8.07
N GLY A 177 -1.93 2.98 -9.23
CA GLY A 177 -2.52 3.20 -10.56
C GLY A 177 -2.52 4.65 -11.05
N PHE A 178 -1.89 5.58 -10.31
CA PHE A 178 -1.62 6.92 -10.80
C PHE A 178 -0.48 6.92 -11.82
N ASP A 179 -0.60 7.77 -12.83
CA ASP A 179 0.34 8.00 -13.92
C ASP A 179 0.12 9.42 -14.47
N ILE A 180 0.48 10.44 -13.67
CA ILE A 180 0.28 11.85 -13.98
C ILE A 180 1.63 12.47 -14.32
N SER A 181 1.78 12.94 -15.55
CA SER A 181 3.00 13.58 -16.03
C SER A 181 3.29 14.90 -15.31
N GLY A 182 4.56 15.20 -15.07
CA GLY A 182 4.98 16.49 -14.52
C GLY A 182 4.92 16.62 -13.00
N VAL A 183 4.55 15.55 -12.27
CA VAL A 183 4.55 15.54 -10.80
C VAL A 183 5.74 14.76 -10.23
N GLU A 184 6.13 13.64 -10.85
CA GLU A 184 7.32 12.89 -10.43
C GLU A 184 8.58 13.76 -10.52
N GLY A 185 9.39 13.74 -9.47
CA GLY A 185 10.57 14.58 -9.29
C GLY A 185 10.29 16.02 -8.84
N GLN A 186 9.02 16.41 -8.67
CA GLN A 186 8.63 17.75 -8.24
C GLN A 186 8.13 17.77 -6.81
N ASN A 187 8.30 18.91 -6.13
CA ASN A 187 7.64 19.18 -4.86
C ASN A 187 6.14 19.40 -5.12
N VAL A 188 5.28 18.58 -4.52
CA VAL A 188 3.83 18.63 -4.71
C VAL A 188 3.17 19.77 -3.93
N VAL A 189 3.83 20.28 -2.89
CA VAL A 189 3.26 21.28 -1.98
C VAL A 189 2.93 22.59 -2.70
N PRO A 190 3.83 23.21 -3.49
CA PRO A 190 3.49 24.42 -4.24
C PRO A 190 2.34 24.24 -5.24
N MET A 191 2.23 23.05 -5.86
CA MET A 191 1.14 22.75 -6.80
C MET A 191 -0.22 22.69 -6.07
N PHE A 192 -0.24 22.04 -4.91
CA PHE A 192 -1.40 21.95 -4.04
C PHE A 192 -1.81 23.34 -3.50
N GLU A 193 -0.86 24.12 -2.98
CA GLU A 193 -1.13 25.46 -2.45
C GLU A 193 -1.62 26.44 -3.52
N ALA A 194 -1.08 26.37 -4.75
CA ALA A 194 -1.56 27.16 -5.87
C ALA A 194 -3.03 26.88 -6.21
N ALA A 195 -3.44 25.61 -6.16
CA ALA A 195 -4.84 25.21 -6.39
C ALA A 195 -5.77 25.71 -5.27
N LEU A 196 -5.33 25.64 -4.00
CA LEU A 196 -6.08 26.20 -2.87
C LEU A 196 -6.26 27.71 -2.98
N ALA A 197 -5.18 28.43 -3.31
CA ALA A 197 -5.20 29.88 -3.47
C ALA A 197 -6.17 30.31 -4.58
N LYS A 198 -6.21 29.58 -5.71
CA LYS A 198 -7.14 29.84 -6.83
C LYS A 198 -8.61 29.69 -6.41
N ARG A 199 -8.91 28.86 -5.42
CA ARG A 199 -10.25 28.65 -4.85
C ARG A 199 -10.55 29.52 -3.63
N GLY A 200 -9.58 30.29 -3.14
CA GLY A 200 -9.76 31.11 -1.94
C GLY A 200 -10.01 30.29 -0.68
N VAL A 201 -9.51 29.05 -0.62
CA VAL A 201 -9.70 28.17 0.54
C VAL A 201 -8.67 28.57 1.61
N PRO A 202 -9.10 28.94 2.84
CA PRO A 202 -8.23 29.45 3.90
C PRO A 202 -7.50 28.31 4.61
N ILE A 203 -6.67 27.58 3.87
CA ILE A 203 -5.91 26.44 4.37
C ILE A 203 -4.43 26.70 4.20
N LYS A 204 -3.65 26.39 5.24
CA LYS A 204 -2.20 26.36 5.19
C LYS A 204 -1.72 24.93 5.37
N LEU A 205 -0.99 24.41 4.39
CA LEU A 205 -0.30 23.13 4.58
C LEU A 205 0.80 23.31 5.64
N THR A 206 0.77 22.49 6.69
CA THR A 206 1.78 22.52 7.76
C THR A 206 2.60 21.26 7.83
N ALA A 207 2.12 20.16 7.26
CA ALA A 207 2.85 18.91 7.20
C ALA A 207 2.40 18.07 6.00
N LEU A 208 3.37 17.42 5.35
CA LEU A 208 3.16 16.32 4.43
C LEU A 208 3.76 15.06 5.07
N ILE A 209 2.93 14.03 5.22
CA ILE A 209 3.29 12.82 5.97
C ILE A 209 2.89 11.56 5.21
N ASN A 210 3.53 10.45 5.57
CA ASN A 210 3.07 9.11 5.22
C ASN A 210 2.00 8.63 6.22
N ASP A 211 1.07 7.80 5.76
CA ASP A 211 0.01 7.21 6.61
C ASP A 211 0.54 6.48 7.85
N THR A 212 1.71 5.87 7.75
CA THR A 212 2.30 5.07 8.81
C THR A 212 2.91 5.96 9.89
N THR A 213 3.50 7.11 9.51
CA THR A 213 3.90 8.15 10.45
C THR A 213 2.68 8.75 11.14
N GLY A 214 1.61 9.05 10.40
CA GLY A 214 0.34 9.50 10.96
C GLY A 214 -0.24 8.49 11.97
N THR A 215 -0.15 7.19 11.65
CA THR A 215 -0.58 6.10 12.54
C THR A 215 0.21 6.09 13.86
N LEU A 216 1.54 6.27 13.80
CA LEU A 216 2.38 6.37 15.00
C LEU A 216 1.95 7.56 15.88
N ILE A 217 1.85 8.75 15.29
CA ILE A 217 1.61 9.99 16.04
C ILE A 217 0.19 10.07 16.58
N ALA A 218 -0.82 9.74 15.78
CA ALA A 218 -2.22 9.73 16.23
C ALA A 218 -2.44 8.69 17.36
N SER A 219 -1.79 7.54 17.26
CA SER A 219 -1.85 6.54 18.33
C SER A 219 -1.11 7.00 19.59
N ALA A 220 0.03 7.68 19.45
CA ALA A 220 0.78 8.22 20.58
C ALA A 220 0.02 9.34 21.32
N TYR A 221 -0.81 10.11 20.63
CA TYR A 221 -1.68 11.12 21.25
C TYR A 221 -2.68 10.49 22.23
N THR A 222 -3.21 9.31 21.90
CA THR A 222 -4.18 8.59 22.75
C THR A 222 -3.55 7.64 23.75
N ASP A 223 -2.38 7.07 23.44
CA ASP A 223 -1.60 6.20 24.30
C ASP A 223 -0.11 6.54 24.24
N THR A 224 0.37 7.27 25.25
CA THR A 224 1.78 7.66 25.41
C THR A 224 2.78 6.48 25.52
N LYS A 225 2.28 5.24 25.68
CA LYS A 225 3.13 4.03 25.64
C LYS A 225 3.45 3.60 24.20
N MET A 226 2.82 4.18 23.19
CA MET A 226 3.04 3.84 21.79
C MET A 226 4.50 4.02 21.39
N LYS A 227 5.04 3.07 20.62
CA LYS A 227 6.44 3.08 20.13
C LYS A 227 6.57 2.84 18.64
N ILE A 228 5.60 2.16 18.03
CA ILE A 228 5.64 1.77 16.62
C ILE A 228 4.22 1.89 16.05
N GLY A 229 4.08 2.58 14.93
CA GLY A 229 2.91 2.52 14.06
C GLY A 229 3.17 1.54 12.93
N CYS A 230 2.28 0.59 12.70
CA CYS A 230 2.41 -0.39 11.62
C CYS A 230 1.15 -0.44 10.75
N ILE A 231 1.35 -0.63 9.45
CA ILE A 231 0.28 -0.91 8.50
C ILE A 231 0.44 -2.34 7.99
N PHE A 232 -0.62 -3.14 8.12
CA PHE A 232 -0.73 -4.47 7.53
C PHE A 232 -2.03 -4.54 6.72
N GLY A 233 -1.92 -4.45 5.40
CA GLY A 233 -3.07 -4.44 4.48
C GLY A 233 -2.69 -4.92 3.10
N THR A 234 -3.07 -4.16 2.05
CA THR A 234 -2.63 -4.44 0.67
C THR A 234 -1.11 -4.36 0.52
N GLY A 235 -0.48 -3.48 1.30
CA GLY A 235 0.97 -3.42 1.49
C GLY A 235 1.33 -3.51 2.97
N CYS A 236 2.60 -3.29 3.29
CA CYS A 236 3.05 -3.24 4.67
C CYS A 236 4.05 -2.10 4.89
N ASN A 237 3.98 -1.48 6.08
CA ASN A 237 4.93 -0.45 6.46
C ASN A 237 5.02 -0.31 7.99
N ALA A 238 6.08 0.32 8.49
CA ALA A 238 6.20 0.73 9.88
C ALA A 238 6.86 2.09 10.02
N ALA A 239 6.52 2.77 11.12
CA ALA A 239 7.15 3.98 11.57
C ALA A 239 7.42 3.92 13.07
N TYR A 240 8.55 4.48 13.50
CA TYR A 240 8.93 4.57 14.91
C TYR A 240 9.71 5.87 15.17
N MET A 241 9.99 6.18 16.43
CA MET A 241 10.81 7.34 16.81
C MET A 241 12.25 6.93 17.09
N GLU A 242 13.20 7.59 16.46
CA GLU A 242 14.64 7.43 16.64
C GLU A 242 15.26 8.71 17.21
N ASN A 243 16.43 8.63 17.84
CA ASN A 243 17.21 9.81 18.21
C ASN A 243 18.09 10.24 17.04
N VAL A 244 18.18 11.55 16.76
CA VAL A 244 18.96 12.05 15.62
C VAL A 244 20.44 11.64 15.68
N GLY A 245 21.02 11.47 16.86
CA GLY A 245 22.38 10.93 17.04
C GLY A 245 22.58 9.52 16.46
N SER A 246 21.50 8.75 16.32
CA SER A 246 21.48 7.41 15.70
C SER A 246 21.21 7.44 14.20
N ILE A 247 21.18 8.62 13.56
CA ILE A 247 20.86 8.80 12.14
C ILE A 247 22.07 9.41 11.40
N PRO A 248 23.12 8.64 11.08
CA PRO A 248 24.33 9.19 10.46
C PRO A 248 24.11 9.94 9.15
N LYS A 249 23.09 9.59 8.35
CA LYS A 249 22.78 10.33 7.12
C LYS A 249 22.35 11.78 7.35
N LEU A 250 21.91 12.12 8.57
CA LEU A 250 21.57 13.49 8.97
C LEU A 250 22.69 14.20 9.73
N ALA A 251 23.88 13.59 9.91
CA ALA A 251 24.97 14.18 10.69
C ALA A 251 25.37 15.59 10.21
N HIS A 252 25.29 15.84 8.90
CA HIS A 252 25.58 17.14 8.30
C HIS A 252 24.65 18.28 8.73
N MET A 253 23.47 17.96 9.28
CA MET A 253 22.49 18.94 9.76
C MET A 253 22.84 19.51 11.14
N ASN A 254 23.80 18.91 11.87
CA ASN A 254 24.25 19.35 13.21
C ASN A 254 23.10 19.57 14.23
N LEU A 255 22.08 18.71 14.18
CA LEU A 255 20.97 18.72 15.14
C LEU A 255 21.42 18.11 16.49
N PRO A 256 20.77 18.47 17.62
CA PRO A 256 21.10 17.87 18.91
C PRO A 256 20.91 16.33 18.90
N PRO A 257 21.86 15.54 19.43
CA PRO A 257 21.81 14.08 19.32
C PRO A 257 20.57 13.42 19.95
N ASP A 258 20.05 13.99 21.03
CA ASP A 258 18.89 13.47 21.77
C ASP A 258 17.55 13.95 21.19
N THR A 259 17.57 14.73 20.11
CA THR A 259 16.34 15.19 19.46
C THR A 259 15.62 13.98 18.84
N PRO A 260 14.32 13.78 19.12
CA PRO A 260 13.54 12.73 18.47
C PRO A 260 13.37 13.02 16.97
N MET A 261 13.25 11.96 16.17
CA MET A 261 12.90 12.01 14.76
C MET A 261 12.08 10.77 14.41
N ALA A 262 10.84 10.97 13.95
CA ALA A 262 10.06 9.86 13.45
C ALA A 262 10.66 9.39 12.11
N ILE A 263 10.77 8.08 11.98
CA ILE A 263 11.29 7.39 10.81
C ILE A 263 10.15 6.63 10.17
N ASN A 264 9.91 6.89 8.88
CA ASN A 264 9.12 6.01 8.03
C ASN A 264 10.06 4.96 7.42
N CYS A 265 9.94 3.70 7.85
CA CYS A 265 10.88 2.66 7.48
C CYS A 265 10.79 2.31 5.99
N GLU A 266 9.58 2.28 5.40
CA GLU A 266 9.31 1.67 4.09
C GLU A 266 9.84 0.23 4.03
N TRP A 267 9.56 -0.54 5.09
CA TRP A 267 10.20 -1.84 5.34
C TRP A 267 9.78 -2.97 4.38
N GLY A 268 8.86 -2.71 3.46
CA GLY A 268 8.43 -3.69 2.47
C GLY A 268 9.59 -4.16 1.56
N ALA A 269 10.61 -3.32 1.42
CA ALA A 269 11.83 -3.59 0.67
C ALA A 269 12.89 -4.40 1.44
N PHE A 270 12.64 -4.77 2.70
CA PHE A 270 13.55 -5.61 3.47
C PHE A 270 13.88 -6.92 2.73
N ASP A 271 15.16 -7.26 2.71
CA ASP A 271 15.72 -8.48 2.12
C ASP A 271 15.42 -8.66 0.61
N ASN A 272 15.41 -7.55 -0.14
CA ASN A 272 15.42 -7.58 -1.62
C ASN A 272 16.64 -8.34 -2.19
N GLU A 273 17.71 -8.51 -1.42
CA GLU A 273 18.84 -9.37 -1.78
C GLU A 273 18.62 -10.87 -1.50
N HIS A 274 17.52 -11.22 -0.83
CA HIS A 274 17.05 -12.59 -0.57
C HIS A 274 18.03 -13.44 0.26
N LYS A 275 18.55 -12.88 1.36
CA LYS A 275 19.50 -13.58 2.24
C LYS A 275 18.82 -14.45 3.28
N VAL A 276 17.76 -13.95 3.91
CA VAL A 276 17.22 -14.57 5.14
C VAL A 276 15.74 -14.92 5.03
N LEU A 277 14.97 -14.31 4.16
CA LEU A 277 13.55 -14.61 4.04
C LEU A 277 13.32 -16.05 3.50
N PRO A 278 12.44 -16.85 4.12
CA PRO A 278 12.19 -18.24 3.74
C PRO A 278 11.26 -18.31 2.52
N ARG A 279 11.76 -17.84 1.37
CA ARG A 279 10.98 -17.76 0.13
C ARG A 279 10.73 -19.15 -0.42
N THR A 280 9.47 -19.46 -0.67
CA THR A 280 9.02 -20.68 -1.33
C THR A 280 9.10 -20.54 -2.85
N PRO A 281 9.02 -21.64 -3.62
CA PRO A 281 8.90 -21.57 -5.08
C PRO A 281 7.73 -20.70 -5.56
N TYR A 282 6.66 -20.60 -4.77
CA TYR A 282 5.49 -19.77 -5.09
C TYR A 282 5.80 -18.28 -4.95
N ASP A 283 6.57 -17.89 -3.92
CA ASP A 283 7.02 -16.51 -3.74
C ASP A 283 7.96 -16.07 -4.86
N LEU A 284 8.74 -17.00 -5.43
CA LEU A 284 9.58 -16.73 -6.60
C LEU A 284 8.73 -16.46 -7.85
N ILE A 285 7.63 -17.20 -8.05
CA ILE A 285 6.69 -16.98 -9.15
C ILE A 285 6.00 -15.62 -8.99
N ILE A 286 5.47 -15.32 -7.80
CA ILE A 286 4.81 -14.04 -7.50
C ILE A 286 5.74 -12.88 -7.76
N ASP A 287 6.97 -12.95 -7.30
CA ASP A 287 7.96 -11.89 -7.50
C ASP A 287 8.31 -11.71 -8.97
N ARG A 288 8.63 -12.80 -9.68
CA ARG A 288 8.94 -12.78 -11.12
C ARG A 288 7.83 -12.18 -11.96
N ASP A 289 6.58 -12.50 -11.63
CA ASP A 289 5.41 -12.08 -12.41
C ASP A 289 4.79 -10.76 -11.91
N SER A 290 5.34 -10.19 -10.83
CA SER A 290 4.92 -8.88 -10.32
C SER A 290 5.37 -7.74 -11.24
N PRO A 291 4.76 -6.55 -11.13
CA PRO A 291 5.19 -5.37 -11.91
C PRO A 291 6.64 -4.94 -11.67
N ARG A 292 7.23 -5.31 -10.53
CA ARG A 292 8.61 -4.97 -10.15
C ARG A 292 9.30 -6.20 -9.54
N PRO A 293 9.82 -7.11 -10.38
CA PRO A 293 10.57 -8.27 -9.92
C PRO A 293 11.82 -7.85 -9.14
N GLY A 294 12.13 -8.56 -8.05
CA GLY A 294 13.26 -8.29 -7.18
C GLY A 294 13.09 -7.10 -6.21
N GLN A 295 11.91 -6.47 -6.18
CA GLN A 295 11.59 -5.39 -5.23
C GLN A 295 10.48 -5.82 -4.27
N GLN A 296 10.36 -5.14 -3.14
CA GLN A 296 9.30 -5.35 -2.14
C GLN A 296 9.26 -6.81 -1.63
N ALA A 297 10.43 -7.43 -1.43
CA ALA A 297 10.53 -8.85 -1.06
C ALA A 297 9.75 -9.17 0.22
N PHE A 298 9.94 -8.38 1.29
CA PHE A 298 9.22 -8.58 2.54
C PHE A 298 7.72 -8.35 2.39
N GLU A 299 7.31 -7.28 1.71
CA GLU A 299 5.88 -6.99 1.47
C GLU A 299 5.18 -8.13 0.73
N LYS A 300 5.83 -8.72 -0.29
CA LYS A 300 5.31 -9.87 -1.03
C LYS A 300 5.03 -11.09 -0.14
N MET A 301 5.76 -11.23 0.95
CA MET A 301 5.62 -12.36 1.88
C MET A 301 4.58 -12.15 2.98
N ILE A 302 4.23 -10.90 3.32
CA ILE A 302 3.35 -10.62 4.47
C ILE A 302 2.07 -9.84 4.13
N ALA A 303 2.03 -9.17 2.98
CA ALA A 303 0.88 -8.33 2.64
C ALA A 303 -0.31 -9.17 2.17
N GLY A 304 -1.52 -8.71 2.53
CA GLY A 304 -2.78 -9.38 2.22
C GLY A 304 -3.04 -9.54 0.71
N LEU A 305 -2.41 -8.71 -0.13
CA LEU A 305 -2.51 -8.80 -1.59
C LEU A 305 -2.06 -10.16 -2.14
N TYR A 306 -1.06 -10.79 -1.52
CA TYR A 306 -0.39 -11.98 -2.07
C TYR A 306 -0.88 -13.29 -1.45
N LEU A 307 -1.52 -13.25 -0.28
CA LEU A 307 -1.98 -14.46 0.42
C LEU A 307 -2.92 -15.33 -0.44
N GLY A 308 -3.84 -14.71 -1.17
CA GLY A 308 -4.74 -15.42 -2.08
C GLY A 308 -4.03 -16.01 -3.30
N GLU A 309 -2.98 -15.34 -3.80
CA GLU A 309 -2.21 -15.81 -4.95
C GLU A 309 -1.28 -16.97 -4.57
N ILE A 310 -0.67 -16.94 -3.38
CA ILE A 310 0.07 -18.08 -2.82
C ILE A 310 -0.85 -19.31 -2.76
N PHE A 311 -2.04 -19.15 -2.19
CA PHE A 311 -3.01 -20.24 -2.12
C PHE A 311 -3.40 -20.77 -3.51
N ARG A 312 -3.65 -19.89 -4.47
CA ARG A 312 -3.97 -20.27 -5.86
C ARG A 312 -2.84 -21.07 -6.50
N LEU A 313 -1.59 -20.61 -6.35
CA LEU A 313 -0.42 -21.29 -6.92
C LEU A 313 -0.19 -22.66 -6.30
N VAL A 314 -0.36 -22.80 -4.99
CA VAL A 314 -0.30 -24.11 -4.30
C VAL A 314 -1.37 -25.06 -4.85
N LEU A 315 -2.62 -24.59 -5.03
CA LEU A 315 -3.69 -25.44 -5.57
C LEU A 315 -3.43 -25.87 -7.02
N VAL A 316 -2.92 -24.97 -7.86
CA VAL A 316 -2.54 -25.30 -9.24
C VAL A 316 -1.41 -26.33 -9.25
N ASP A 317 -0.40 -26.16 -8.39
CA ASP A 317 0.71 -27.10 -8.27
C ASP A 317 0.24 -28.50 -7.85
N LEU A 318 -0.63 -28.59 -6.84
CA LEU A 318 -1.22 -29.86 -6.40
C LEU A 318 -2.05 -30.54 -7.49
N HIS A 319 -2.79 -29.77 -8.28
CA HIS A 319 -3.58 -30.27 -9.40
C HIS A 319 -2.69 -30.82 -10.53
N ASP A 320 -1.68 -30.03 -10.95
CA ASP A 320 -0.86 -30.33 -12.11
C ASP A 320 0.17 -31.43 -11.82
N ASN A 321 0.76 -31.44 -10.62
CA ASN A 321 1.76 -32.43 -10.20
C ASN A 321 1.18 -33.68 -9.52
N LYS A 322 -0.16 -33.86 -9.61
CA LYS A 322 -0.92 -35.07 -9.24
C LYS A 322 -0.34 -35.83 -8.05
N ILE A 323 -0.47 -35.32 -6.82
CA ILE A 323 -0.15 -36.03 -5.56
C ILE A 323 1.04 -37.01 -5.70
N SER A 324 2.13 -36.57 -6.33
CA SER A 324 3.30 -37.42 -6.58
C SER A 324 4.43 -36.89 -5.74
N THR A 325 4.94 -37.74 -4.85
CA THR A 325 5.98 -37.50 -3.84
C THR A 325 7.36 -37.17 -4.39
N SER A 326 7.47 -36.67 -5.63
CA SER A 326 8.74 -36.38 -6.29
C SER A 326 8.65 -35.12 -7.16
N LEU A 327 8.67 -33.96 -6.53
CA LEU A 327 9.04 -32.72 -7.22
C LEU A 327 10.56 -32.68 -7.42
N LYS A 328 11.03 -33.23 -8.54
CA LYS A 328 12.26 -32.73 -9.17
C LYS A 328 11.88 -31.46 -9.92
N ALA A 329 12.58 -30.37 -9.64
CA ALA A 329 12.40 -29.06 -10.27
C ALA A 329 12.12 -29.18 -11.78
N LYS A 330 10.86 -29.01 -12.16
CA LYS A 330 10.45 -28.76 -13.55
C LYS A 330 9.59 -27.52 -13.55
N THR A 331 9.92 -26.63 -14.47
CA THR A 331 9.24 -25.38 -14.76
C THR A 331 7.77 -25.65 -15.05
N LEU A 332 6.87 -25.08 -14.22
CA LEU A 332 5.43 -25.13 -14.45
C LEU A 332 5.07 -24.33 -15.72
N PRO A 333 4.15 -24.83 -16.57
CA PRO A 333 3.72 -24.12 -17.77
C PRO A 333 2.85 -22.88 -17.43
N PRO A 334 2.77 -21.88 -18.33
CA PRO A 334 1.92 -20.70 -18.14
C PRO A 334 0.44 -21.09 -18.05
N SER A 335 -0.29 -20.51 -17.09
CA SER A 335 -1.69 -20.83 -16.80
C SER A 335 -2.67 -20.23 -17.82
N GLU A 336 -3.18 -21.02 -18.77
CA GLU A 336 -4.24 -20.56 -19.70
C GLU A 336 -5.67 -21.06 -19.35
N GLY A 337 -5.86 -21.97 -18.39
CA GLY A 337 -7.15 -22.68 -18.25
C GLY A 337 -7.99 -22.42 -17.00
N LEU A 338 -7.39 -22.12 -15.83
CA LEU A 338 -8.08 -22.24 -14.54
C LEU A 338 -8.69 -20.94 -13.99
N THR A 339 -8.40 -19.79 -14.61
CA THR A 339 -8.96 -18.48 -14.18
C THR A 339 -10.47 -18.39 -14.37
N ALA A 340 -11.06 -19.10 -15.33
CA ALA A 340 -12.48 -18.96 -15.67
C ALA A 340 -13.45 -19.59 -14.65
N TRP A 341 -13.05 -20.68 -13.97
CA TRP A 341 -13.96 -21.42 -13.08
C TRP A 341 -14.00 -20.84 -11.65
N MET A 342 -12.85 -20.40 -11.10
CA MET A 342 -12.82 -19.76 -9.77
C MET A 342 -13.42 -18.34 -9.77
N LEU A 343 -13.37 -17.62 -10.89
CA LEU A 343 -14.04 -16.32 -11.04
C LEU A 343 -15.58 -16.40 -10.96
N HIS A 344 -16.17 -17.59 -11.18
CA HIS A 344 -17.61 -17.81 -11.06
C HIS A 344 -18.05 -18.21 -9.65
N SER A 345 -17.20 -18.91 -8.90
CA SER A 345 -17.54 -19.48 -7.58
C SER A 345 -17.11 -18.60 -6.40
N CYS A 346 -16.15 -17.69 -6.58
CA CYS A 346 -15.87 -16.60 -5.64
C CYS A 346 -16.45 -15.30 -6.20
N ARG A 347 -17.64 -14.88 -5.75
CA ARG A 347 -18.07 -13.48 -5.93
C ARG A 347 -17.09 -12.58 -5.18
N PRO A 348 -16.32 -11.70 -5.84
CA PRO A 348 -15.59 -10.67 -5.14
C PRO A 348 -16.44 -9.40 -5.07
N LEU A 349 -16.33 -8.69 -3.95
CA LEU A 349 -16.47 -7.25 -3.96
C LEU A 349 -15.70 -6.68 -5.16
N LYS A 350 -16.43 -5.96 -6.01
CA LYS A 350 -16.00 -4.96 -7.00
C LYS A 350 -14.73 -5.28 -7.82
N ARG A 351 -14.97 -5.58 -9.10
CA ARG A 351 -14.03 -5.45 -10.23
C ARG A 351 -13.20 -4.17 -10.13
N THR A 352 -11.91 -4.25 -9.83
CA THR A 352 -10.92 -3.19 -10.18
C THR A 352 -9.48 -3.70 -10.34
N HIS A 353 -9.10 -4.88 -9.83
CA HIS A 353 -7.68 -5.30 -9.83
C HIS A 353 -7.26 -6.37 -10.84
N SER A 354 -8.11 -6.77 -11.80
CA SER A 354 -7.75 -7.81 -12.80
C SER A 354 -6.83 -7.34 -13.94
N ARG A 355 -6.35 -6.09 -13.94
CA ARG A 355 -5.50 -5.55 -15.02
C ARG A 355 -4.00 -5.83 -14.86
N ILE A 356 -3.52 -6.19 -13.67
CA ILE A 356 -2.08 -6.32 -13.40
C ILE A 356 -1.45 -7.53 -14.14
N PHE A 357 -2.22 -8.58 -14.46
CA PHE A 357 -1.69 -9.80 -15.08
C PHE A 357 -2.04 -9.98 -16.58
N ARG A 358 -2.62 -8.96 -17.26
CA ARG A 358 -3.04 -9.10 -18.68
C ARG A 358 -2.08 -8.56 -19.73
N ARG A 359 -0.96 -7.92 -19.37
CA ARG A 359 -0.03 -7.34 -20.36
C ARG A 359 1.16 -8.27 -20.65
N ARG A 360 0.89 -9.37 -21.38
CA ARG A 360 1.87 -10.03 -22.27
C ARG A 360 1.16 -10.98 -23.24
N MET A 361 0.31 -10.41 -24.09
CA MET A 361 -0.10 -11.03 -25.35
C MET A 361 -0.28 -9.93 -26.38
N THR A 362 0.81 -9.46 -26.96
CA THR A 362 0.86 -8.94 -28.33
C THR A 362 2.33 -8.68 -28.69
N VAL A 363 2.65 -8.95 -29.96
CA VAL A 363 3.95 -8.78 -30.65
C VAL A 363 4.90 -9.99 -30.61
N SER A 364 4.71 -10.94 -31.53
CA SER A 364 5.63 -11.13 -32.69
C SER A 364 5.27 -12.41 -33.47
N SER A 365 4.56 -12.25 -34.59
CA SER A 365 4.65 -13.14 -35.75
C SER A 365 4.11 -12.44 -36.99
N GLN A 366 4.93 -11.56 -37.58
CA GLN A 366 4.83 -11.29 -39.02
C GLN A 366 5.82 -12.20 -39.73
N GLY A 367 5.32 -13.01 -40.66
CA GLY A 367 6.15 -13.86 -41.50
C GLY A 367 5.33 -14.81 -42.35
N SER A 368 4.96 -14.33 -43.54
CA SER A 368 4.61 -15.09 -44.76
C SER A 368 3.48 -16.13 -44.68
N THR A 369 2.38 -15.89 -45.39
CA THR A 369 2.12 -16.56 -46.68
C THR A 369 0.90 -15.93 -47.37
N SER A 370 1.00 -15.87 -48.68
CA SER A 370 0.07 -15.25 -49.61
C SER A 370 -1.17 -16.09 -49.88
N SER A 371 -2.21 -15.37 -50.32
CA SER A 371 -3.09 -15.70 -51.45
C SER A 371 -4.45 -16.35 -51.19
N VAL A 372 -5.43 -15.73 -51.87
CA VAL A 372 -6.71 -16.25 -52.38
C VAL A 372 -7.84 -16.48 -51.36
N LEU A 373 -8.77 -15.51 -51.28
CA LEU A 373 -10.12 -15.68 -51.84
C LEU A 373 -10.95 -14.40 -51.67
N SER A 374 -11.19 -13.75 -52.80
CA SER A 374 -12.22 -12.75 -53.02
C SER A 374 -13.61 -13.42 -53.11
N ARG A 375 -14.64 -12.81 -52.51
CA ARG A 375 -15.93 -12.40 -53.12
C ARG A 375 -17.14 -12.55 -52.20
N SER A 376 -17.83 -11.42 -52.05
CA SER A 376 -19.30 -11.26 -51.98
C SER A 376 -19.97 -11.74 -50.68
N LEU A 377 -20.95 -11.06 -50.08
CA LEU A 377 -22.02 -10.21 -50.61
C LEU A 377 -22.55 -9.29 -49.48
N ASN A 378 -23.12 -8.17 -49.91
CA ASN A 378 -23.89 -7.19 -49.14
C ASN A 378 -25.14 -7.76 -48.42
N SER A 379 -25.66 -6.91 -47.53
CA SER A 379 -27.02 -6.88 -46.97
C SER A 379 -27.20 -7.72 -45.69
N SER A 380 -27.71 -7.22 -44.58
CA SER A 380 -28.78 -6.23 -44.42
C SER A 380 -28.67 -5.49 -43.09
N ALA A 381 -29.18 -4.27 -43.10
CA ALA A 381 -29.47 -3.45 -41.94
C ALA A 381 -30.67 -3.97 -41.15
N ASP A 382 -30.73 -3.50 -39.90
CA ASP A 382 -31.91 -3.09 -39.15
C ASP A 382 -32.78 -4.10 -38.36
N LEU A 383 -32.90 -3.73 -37.07
CA LEU A 383 -34.08 -3.69 -36.19
C LEU A 383 -34.37 -4.84 -35.20
N LEU A 384 -34.33 -4.40 -33.92
CA LEU A 384 -35.23 -4.70 -32.79
C LEU A 384 -35.10 -6.05 -32.06
N SER A 385 -34.55 -6.01 -30.84
CA SER A 385 -35.32 -6.00 -29.58
C SER A 385 -34.39 -5.90 -28.37
#